data_AF-R5LM14-F1
#
_entry.id   AF-R5LM14-F1
#
_cell.length_a   1.000
_cell.length_b   1.000
_cell.length_c   1.000
_cell.angle_alpha   90.00
_cell.angle_beta   90.00
_cell.angle_gamma   90.00
#
_symmetry.space_group_name_H-M   'P 1'
#
loop_
_entity.id
_entity.type
_entity.pdbx_description
1 polymer ?
#
loop_
_entity_poly.entity_id
_entity_poly.type
_entity_poly.pdbx_seq_one_letter_code
_entity_poly.pdbx_strand_id
1 'polypeptide(L)'
;MSTIKQKFANHKNIIITSIIIALIAIACAFAVYLKLYTGKELWYEMFAAIIGVIITAVITMMLLVGQTDNEEKREKKSKVFEEKLRIYQEYLTTLYKVIKDGKNSNSEKLKLAFKTSSVAMHCDHNRVEKISESVEKIFKLSINDNGNALETLNEKGWNELLGELFKVMDEFKADLYQDFKGWETSDWEKTLKNFTTAFAQDKGDSNAPQTLPNEKNDKIIYTDTKAVEEEWSNKKKEWTDKGWNINDYLSDNNGFILTLNGSDAGNNKPAHVNIGWYDGHYYIQASYWRDPNFAKALKAKYGGRRSYGTWWKHFENKFYNIPENKLYDNFLYDEGLRKYIYDWIENLMDIVKRENNTIQLLDKVGLHDNWTIFTWEWDTLACEYDSEEFGRPYIDVKRDAKAKKITIELSNRAEQTKLTEQLIQRMERCNNLTHDEDGTYTLETIYEKDCDISSKVKGWMKNIGKGTNK
;
A
#
# COMPACT_ATOMS: atom_id res chain seq x y z
N MET A 1 -26.06 21.19 20.13
CA MET A 1 -24.58 21.28 20.12
C MET A 1 -24.01 21.66 18.74
N SER A 2 -24.65 21.31 17.62
CA SER A 2 -24.27 21.72 16.26
C SER A 2 -24.42 23.23 15.99
N THR A 3 -25.49 23.85 16.49
CA THR A 3 -25.79 25.28 16.33
C THR A 3 -24.78 26.21 17.02
N ILE A 4 -24.17 25.75 18.12
CA ILE A 4 -23.15 26.52 18.86
C ILE A 4 -21.80 26.45 18.15
N LYS A 5 -21.41 25.27 17.63
CA LYS A 5 -20.19 25.10 16.81
C LYS A 5 -20.26 25.92 15.52
N GLN A 6 -21.43 25.98 14.87
CA GLN A 6 -21.63 26.78 13.67
C GLN A 6 -21.56 28.30 13.95
N LYS A 7 -22.13 28.77 15.07
CA LYS A 7 -21.98 30.17 15.51
C LYS A 7 -20.52 30.54 15.83
N PHE A 8 -19.78 29.65 16.49
CA PHE A 8 -18.36 29.86 16.80
C PHE A 8 -17.46 29.87 15.56
N ALA A 9 -17.73 29.00 14.58
CA ALA A 9 -17.01 28.99 13.30
C ALA A 9 -17.25 30.29 12.51
N ASN A 10 -18.50 30.77 12.45
CA ASN A 10 -18.83 32.04 11.81
C ASN A 10 -18.17 33.24 12.53
N HIS A 11 -18.13 33.24 13.86
CA HIS A 11 -17.48 34.30 14.63
C HIS A 11 -15.95 34.33 14.40
N LYS A 12 -15.28 33.18 14.39
CA LYS A 12 -13.85 33.08 14.04
C LYS A 12 -13.57 33.57 12.62
N ASN A 13 -14.40 33.18 11.66
CA ASN A 13 -14.23 33.62 10.27
C ASN A 13 -14.40 35.14 10.13
N ILE A 14 -15.36 35.74 10.84
CA ILE A 14 -15.56 37.20 10.87
C ILE A 14 -14.37 37.93 11.50
N ILE A 15 -13.79 37.39 12.57
CA ILE A 15 -12.60 37.96 13.22
C ILE A 15 -11.41 37.91 12.26
N ILE A 16 -11.18 36.77 11.60
CA ILE A 16 -10.09 36.59 10.64
C ILE A 16 -10.23 37.54 9.45
N THR A 17 -11.43 37.66 8.84
CA THR A 17 -11.64 38.64 7.75
C THR A 17 -11.44 40.07 8.22
N SER A 18 -11.87 40.42 9.44
CA SER A 18 -11.68 41.78 9.99
C SER A 18 -10.20 42.11 10.19
N ILE A 19 -9.39 41.15 10.67
CA ILE A 19 -7.94 41.31 10.84
C ILE A 19 -7.26 41.48 9.47
N ILE A 20 -7.64 40.69 8.47
CA ILE A 20 -7.08 40.78 7.12
C ILE A 20 -7.39 42.14 6.49
N ILE A 21 -8.63 42.61 6.61
CA ILE A 21 -9.03 43.94 6.09
C ILE A 21 -8.24 45.05 6.77
N ALA A 22 -8.03 44.95 8.09
CA ALA A 22 -7.24 45.92 8.84
C ALA A 22 -5.76 45.94 8.38
N LEU A 23 -5.15 44.77 8.17
CA LEU A 23 -3.78 44.67 7.67
C LEU A 23 -3.62 45.24 6.26
N ILE A 24 -4.60 44.99 5.37
CA ILE A 24 -4.62 45.57 4.02
C ILE A 24 -4.73 47.10 4.08
N ALA A 25 -5.60 47.63 4.95
CA ALA A 25 -5.75 49.07 5.13
C ALA A 25 -4.47 49.73 5.67
N ILE A 26 -3.79 49.08 6.63
CA ILE A 26 -2.52 49.54 7.19
C ILE A 26 -1.43 49.53 6.11
N ALA A 27 -1.32 48.47 5.31
CA ALA A 27 -0.35 48.39 4.21
C ALA A 27 -0.60 49.48 3.15
N CYS A 28 -1.86 49.75 2.81
CA CYS A 28 -2.23 50.82 1.87
C CYS A 28 -1.88 52.21 2.42
N ALA A 29 -2.17 52.47 3.71
CA ALA A 29 -1.82 53.72 4.36
C ALA A 29 -0.30 53.93 4.43
N PHE A 30 0.45 52.87 4.70
CA PHE A 30 1.91 52.88 4.74
C PHE A 30 2.53 53.14 3.36
N ALA A 31 1.97 52.55 2.29
CA ALA A 31 2.40 52.78 0.91
C ALA A 31 2.19 54.23 0.44
N VAL A 32 1.08 54.86 0.85
CA VAL A 32 0.82 56.29 0.59
C VAL A 32 1.72 57.19 1.44
N TYR A 33 1.92 56.86 2.72
CA TYR A 33 2.78 57.61 3.64
C TYR A 33 4.25 57.65 3.19
N LEU A 34 4.77 56.53 2.69
CA LEU A 34 6.13 56.44 2.15
C LEU A 34 6.29 57.04 0.74
N LYS A 35 5.22 57.64 0.16
CA LYS A 35 5.17 58.16 -1.22
C LYS A 35 5.61 57.13 -2.28
N LEU A 36 5.41 55.85 -2.01
CA LEU A 36 5.75 54.78 -2.97
C LEU A 36 4.81 54.80 -4.19
N TYR A 37 3.57 55.30 -4.01
CA TYR A 37 2.58 55.44 -5.08
C TYR A 37 1.72 56.70 -4.86
N THR A 38 1.31 57.36 -5.94
CA THR A 38 0.24 58.37 -5.84
C THR A 38 -1.12 57.69 -5.66
N GLY A 39 -2.07 58.34 -4.97
CA GLY A 39 -3.36 57.72 -4.61
C GLY A 39 -4.19 57.19 -5.78
N LYS A 40 -3.89 57.56 -7.03
CA LYS A 40 -4.48 56.98 -8.25
C LYS A 40 -3.78 55.70 -8.72
N GLU A 41 -2.46 55.62 -8.58
CA GLU A 41 -1.64 54.47 -9.00
C GLU A 41 -1.85 53.25 -8.08
N LEU A 42 -2.07 53.49 -6.78
CA LEU A 42 -2.35 52.43 -5.80
C LEU A 42 -3.57 51.58 -6.21
N TRP A 43 -4.63 52.21 -6.70
CA TRP A 43 -5.85 51.51 -7.12
C TRP A 43 -5.62 50.62 -8.34
N TYR A 44 -4.79 51.04 -9.29
CA TYR A 44 -4.49 50.25 -10.48
C TYR A 44 -3.64 49.01 -10.14
N GLU A 45 -2.62 49.16 -9.28
CA GLU A 45 -1.76 48.05 -8.85
C GLU A 45 -2.52 47.02 -8.00
N MET A 46 -3.41 47.47 -7.10
CA MET A 46 -4.27 46.56 -6.34
C MET A 46 -5.22 45.76 -7.23
N PHE A 47 -5.81 46.41 -8.24
CA PHE A 47 -6.66 45.71 -9.21
C PHE A 47 -5.88 44.70 -10.05
N ALA A 48 -4.68 45.07 -10.50
CA ALA A 48 -3.79 44.16 -11.24
C ALA A 48 -3.40 42.93 -10.41
N ALA A 49 -3.07 43.12 -9.13
CA ALA A 49 -2.74 42.03 -8.22
C ALA A 49 -3.94 41.08 -7.97
N ILE A 50 -5.15 41.63 -7.75
CA ILE A 50 -6.36 40.82 -7.54
C ILE A 50 -6.69 40.01 -8.79
N ILE A 51 -6.63 40.63 -9.98
CA ILE A 51 -6.87 39.95 -11.26
C ILE A 51 -5.81 38.85 -11.48
N GLY A 52 -4.55 39.13 -11.17
CA GLY A 52 -3.46 38.15 -11.26
C GLY A 52 -3.68 36.93 -10.38
N VAL A 53 -4.11 37.12 -9.13
CA VAL A 53 -4.42 36.02 -8.20
C VAL A 53 -5.61 35.19 -8.68
N ILE A 54 -6.67 35.82 -9.18
CA ILE A 54 -7.87 35.13 -9.68
C ILE A 54 -7.52 34.29 -10.92
N ILE A 55 -6.81 34.87 -11.90
CA ILE A 55 -6.40 34.15 -13.11
C ILE A 55 -5.48 32.98 -12.76
N THR A 56 -4.52 33.19 -11.85
CA THR A 56 -3.59 32.13 -11.41
C THR A 56 -4.33 31.00 -10.70
N ALA A 57 -5.30 31.31 -9.83
CA ALA A 57 -6.12 30.30 -9.15
C ALA A 57 -6.95 29.48 -10.15
N VAL A 58 -7.55 30.13 -11.15
CA VAL A 58 -8.34 29.45 -12.20
C VAL A 58 -7.46 28.53 -13.06
N ILE A 59 -6.30 29.00 -13.52
CA ILE A 59 -5.36 28.19 -14.30
C ILE A 59 -4.85 27.00 -13.49
N THR A 60 -4.49 27.22 -12.22
CA THR A 60 -4.00 26.16 -11.32
C THR A 60 -5.08 25.11 -11.08
N MET A 61 -6.33 25.52 -10.88
CA MET A 61 -7.45 24.59 -10.71
C MET A 61 -7.72 23.79 -11.99
N MET A 62 -7.62 24.43 -13.16
CA MET A 62 -7.80 23.76 -14.46
C MET A 62 -6.66 22.76 -14.75
N LEU A 63 -5.43 23.06 -14.34
CA LEU A 63 -4.28 22.13 -14.43
C LEU A 63 -4.43 20.94 -13.48
N LEU A 64 -4.85 21.17 -12.23
CA LEU A 64 -5.07 20.11 -11.25
C LEU A 64 -6.22 19.18 -11.66
N VAL A 65 -7.34 19.73 -12.13
CA VAL A 65 -8.47 18.95 -12.67
C VAL A 65 -8.06 18.20 -13.94
N GLY A 66 -7.35 18.87 -14.86
CA GLY A 66 -6.87 18.25 -16.09
C GLY A 66 -5.87 17.10 -15.88
N GLN A 67 -5.01 17.20 -14.86
CA GLN A 67 -4.12 16.10 -14.48
C GLN A 67 -4.87 14.96 -13.79
N THR A 68 -5.79 15.28 -12.87
CA THR A 68 -6.58 14.29 -12.11
C THR A 68 -7.51 13.49 -13.03
N ASP A 69 -8.22 14.14 -13.96
CA ASP A 69 -9.14 13.47 -14.88
C ASP A 69 -8.40 12.56 -15.88
N ASN A 70 -7.19 12.96 -16.30
CA ASN A 70 -6.36 12.16 -17.20
C ASN A 70 -5.73 10.97 -16.48
N GLU A 71 -5.33 11.13 -15.21
CA GLU A 71 -4.87 10.04 -14.36
C GLU A 71 -6.00 9.04 -14.07
N GLU A 72 -7.19 9.52 -13.72
CA GLU A 72 -8.35 8.66 -13.46
C GLU A 72 -8.77 7.89 -14.72
N LYS A 73 -8.78 8.53 -15.90
CA LYS A 73 -9.05 7.84 -17.17
C LYS A 73 -7.98 6.81 -17.52
N ARG A 74 -6.71 7.10 -17.26
CA ARG A 74 -5.59 6.18 -17.47
C ARG A 74 -5.67 4.98 -16.52
N GLU A 75 -5.97 5.23 -15.25
CA GLU A 75 -6.14 4.20 -14.22
C GLU A 75 -7.35 3.31 -14.53
N LYS A 76 -8.50 3.89 -14.91
CA LYS A 76 -9.69 3.13 -15.34
C LYS A 76 -9.39 2.27 -16.55
N LYS A 77 -8.70 2.80 -17.57
CA LYS A 77 -8.29 2.02 -18.76
C LYS A 77 -7.34 0.88 -18.41
N SER A 78 -6.36 1.11 -17.52
CA SER A 78 -5.43 0.07 -17.05
C SER A 78 -6.18 -1.04 -16.31
N LYS A 79 -7.06 -0.68 -15.37
CA LYS A 79 -7.87 -1.63 -14.60
C LYS A 79 -8.80 -2.46 -15.49
N VAL A 80 -9.45 -1.83 -16.47
CA VAL A 80 -10.31 -2.54 -17.43
C VAL A 80 -9.49 -3.49 -18.32
N PHE A 81 -8.29 -3.09 -18.74
CA PHE A 81 -7.39 -3.96 -19.51
C PHE A 81 -6.93 -5.19 -18.71
N GLU A 82 -6.48 -4.98 -17.47
CA GLU A 82 -6.05 -6.05 -16.57
C GLU A 82 -7.19 -7.04 -16.28
N GLU A 83 -8.39 -6.53 -16.04
CA GLU A 83 -9.57 -7.36 -15.77
C GLU A 83 -10.01 -8.15 -17.02
N LYS A 84 -10.00 -7.53 -18.20
CA LYS A 84 -10.23 -8.24 -19.47
C LYS A 84 -9.24 -9.39 -19.67
N LEU A 85 -7.95 -9.13 -19.43
CA LEU A 85 -6.90 -10.15 -19.55
C LEU A 85 -7.13 -11.32 -18.60
N ARG A 86 -7.51 -11.05 -17.34
CA ARG A 86 -7.86 -12.07 -16.34
C ARG A 86 -9.05 -12.92 -16.79
N ILE A 87 -10.13 -12.27 -17.24
CA ILE A 87 -11.34 -12.97 -17.72
C ILE A 87 -11.00 -13.89 -18.89
N TYR A 88 -10.15 -13.46 -19.82
CA TYR A 88 -9.72 -14.28 -20.96
C TYR A 88 -8.84 -15.47 -20.55
N GLN A 89 -7.92 -15.28 -19.61
CA GLN A 89 -7.10 -16.37 -19.07
C GLN A 89 -7.95 -17.42 -18.31
N GLU A 90 -8.89 -16.96 -17.49
CA GLU A 90 -9.81 -17.84 -16.78
C GLU A 90 -10.74 -18.60 -17.74
N TYR A 91 -11.17 -17.94 -18.82
CA TYR A 91 -11.94 -18.56 -19.88
C TYR A 91 -11.18 -19.69 -20.55
N LEU A 92 -9.94 -19.45 -21.01
CA LEU A 92 -9.09 -20.47 -21.64
C LEU A 92 -8.77 -21.63 -20.69
N THR A 93 -8.50 -21.34 -19.42
CA THR A 93 -8.26 -22.36 -18.39
C THR A 93 -9.51 -23.21 -18.16
N THR A 94 -10.69 -22.59 -18.16
CA THR A 94 -11.96 -23.30 -18.01
C THR A 94 -12.24 -24.14 -19.25
N LEU A 95 -12.05 -23.60 -20.45
CA LEU A 95 -12.21 -24.31 -21.71
C LEU A 95 -11.34 -25.57 -21.74
N TYR A 96 -10.05 -25.46 -21.39
CA TYR A 96 -9.16 -26.63 -21.27
C TYR A 96 -9.70 -27.67 -20.29
N LYS A 97 -10.09 -27.26 -19.08
CA LYS A 97 -10.60 -28.18 -18.04
C LYS A 97 -11.87 -28.92 -18.47
N VAL A 98 -12.70 -28.30 -19.30
CA VAL A 98 -13.97 -28.88 -19.77
C VAL A 98 -13.77 -29.81 -20.97
N ILE A 99 -12.70 -29.65 -21.75
CA ILE A 99 -12.45 -30.50 -22.94
C ILE A 99 -11.47 -31.64 -22.67
N LYS A 100 -10.58 -31.51 -21.67
CA LYS A 100 -9.43 -32.43 -21.46
C LYS A 100 -9.81 -33.90 -21.23
N ASP A 101 -10.96 -34.15 -20.62
CA ASP A 101 -11.42 -35.49 -20.25
C ASP A 101 -12.41 -36.06 -21.27
N GLY A 102 -12.69 -35.30 -22.35
CA GLY A 102 -13.59 -35.71 -23.40
C GLY A 102 -15.05 -35.86 -22.96
N LYS A 103 -15.40 -35.31 -21.79
CA LYS A 103 -16.74 -35.41 -21.21
C LYS A 103 -17.16 -34.03 -20.75
N ASN A 104 -18.46 -33.74 -20.80
CA ASN A 104 -18.95 -32.45 -20.34
C ASN A 104 -20.14 -32.64 -19.40
N SER A 105 -19.88 -32.62 -18.10
CA SER A 105 -20.93 -32.63 -17.09
C SER A 105 -21.82 -31.38 -17.21
N ASN A 106 -23.06 -31.46 -16.72
CA ASN A 106 -23.94 -30.28 -16.69
C ASN A 106 -23.36 -29.13 -15.85
N SER A 107 -22.56 -29.46 -14.83
CA SER A 107 -21.84 -28.48 -14.02
C SER A 107 -20.77 -27.73 -14.82
N GLU A 108 -20.01 -28.45 -15.65
CA GLU A 108 -18.98 -27.87 -16.52
C GLU A 108 -19.56 -27.05 -17.66
N LYS A 109 -20.65 -27.51 -18.26
CA LYS A 109 -21.43 -26.74 -19.26
C LYS A 109 -21.92 -25.42 -18.67
N LEU A 110 -22.50 -25.48 -17.48
CA LEU A 110 -22.99 -24.29 -16.77
C LEU A 110 -21.83 -23.34 -16.43
N LYS A 111 -20.72 -23.88 -15.93
CA LYS A 111 -19.51 -23.10 -15.61
C LYS A 111 -18.92 -22.41 -16.84
N LEU A 112 -18.81 -23.12 -17.97
CA LEU A 112 -18.32 -22.53 -19.21
C LEU A 112 -19.31 -21.49 -19.77
N ALA A 113 -20.63 -21.70 -19.64
CA ALA A 113 -21.64 -20.72 -20.01
C ALA A 113 -21.50 -19.42 -19.19
N PHE A 114 -21.30 -19.52 -17.87
CA PHE A 114 -21.04 -18.34 -17.01
C PHE A 114 -19.72 -17.62 -17.34
N LYS A 115 -18.66 -18.37 -17.69
CA LYS A 115 -17.42 -17.74 -18.15
C LYS A 115 -17.56 -17.10 -19.53
N THR A 116 -18.38 -17.69 -20.40
CA THR A 116 -18.75 -17.10 -21.70
C THR A 116 -19.54 -15.81 -21.52
N SER A 117 -20.48 -15.75 -20.57
CA SER A 117 -21.20 -14.50 -20.27
C SER A 117 -20.30 -13.43 -19.67
N SER A 118 -19.29 -13.82 -18.88
CA SER A 118 -18.27 -12.90 -18.38
C SER A 118 -17.42 -12.31 -19.52
N VAL A 119 -17.05 -13.12 -20.52
CA VAL A 119 -16.39 -12.63 -21.74
C VAL A 119 -17.30 -11.66 -22.51
N ALA A 120 -18.58 -12.01 -22.67
CA ALA A 120 -19.56 -11.20 -23.40
C ALA A 120 -19.86 -9.84 -22.73
N MET A 121 -19.64 -9.72 -21.42
CA MET A 121 -19.79 -8.46 -20.70
C MET A 121 -18.73 -7.41 -21.09
N HIS A 122 -17.57 -7.86 -21.56
CA HIS A 122 -16.41 -6.99 -21.81
C HIS A 122 -15.94 -6.97 -23.27
N CYS A 123 -16.47 -7.86 -24.11
CA CYS A 123 -16.07 -8.06 -25.51
C CYS A 123 -17.23 -7.69 -26.46
N ASP A 124 -16.90 -7.15 -27.63
CA ASP A 124 -17.90 -6.82 -28.65
C ASP A 124 -18.68 -8.07 -29.12
N HIS A 125 -19.99 -7.89 -29.38
CA HIS A 125 -20.89 -9.01 -29.72
C HIS A 125 -20.41 -9.88 -30.89
N ASN A 126 -19.89 -9.26 -31.96
CA ASN A 126 -19.33 -9.96 -33.13
C ASN A 126 -18.14 -10.86 -32.75
N ARG A 127 -17.30 -10.43 -31.79
CA ARG A 127 -16.16 -11.23 -31.33
C ARG A 127 -16.62 -12.41 -30.49
N VAL A 128 -17.61 -12.20 -29.63
CA VAL A 128 -18.22 -13.25 -28.81
C VAL A 128 -18.80 -14.36 -29.70
N GLU A 129 -19.46 -13.97 -30.80
CA GLU A 129 -20.00 -14.91 -31.80
C GLU A 129 -18.88 -15.77 -32.40
N LYS A 130 -17.82 -15.15 -32.93
CA LYS A 130 -16.67 -15.89 -33.49
C LYS A 130 -15.97 -16.80 -32.47
N ILE A 131 -15.82 -16.34 -31.22
CA ILE A 131 -15.29 -17.16 -30.13
C ILE A 131 -16.19 -18.39 -29.92
N SER A 132 -17.50 -18.20 -29.91
CA SER A 132 -18.46 -19.30 -29.72
C SER A 132 -18.43 -20.31 -30.87
N GLU A 133 -18.29 -19.87 -32.12
CA GLU A 133 -18.14 -20.74 -33.28
C GLU A 133 -16.88 -21.60 -33.22
N SER A 134 -15.74 -21.01 -32.81
CA SER A 134 -14.50 -21.75 -32.62
C SER A 134 -14.60 -22.73 -31.46
N VAL A 135 -15.26 -22.35 -30.37
CA VAL A 135 -15.50 -23.24 -29.22
C VAL A 135 -16.40 -24.42 -29.62
N GLU A 136 -17.45 -24.20 -30.40
CA GLU A 136 -18.30 -25.28 -30.91
C GLU A 136 -17.48 -26.32 -31.70
N LYS A 137 -16.59 -25.86 -32.58
CA LYS A 137 -15.68 -26.73 -33.34
C LYS A 137 -14.69 -27.47 -32.44
N ILE A 138 -14.14 -26.79 -31.43
CA ILE A 138 -13.28 -27.43 -30.41
C ILE A 138 -14.02 -28.56 -29.69
N PHE A 139 -15.29 -28.36 -29.32
CA PHE A 139 -16.09 -29.41 -28.69
C PHE A 139 -16.35 -30.59 -29.62
N LYS A 140 -16.65 -30.34 -30.89
CA LYS A 140 -16.84 -31.38 -31.92
C LYS A 140 -15.57 -32.21 -32.17
N LEU A 141 -14.40 -31.58 -32.04
CA LEU A 141 -13.09 -32.25 -32.19
C LEU A 141 -12.64 -32.98 -30.92
N SER A 142 -13.05 -32.49 -29.74
CA SER A 142 -12.62 -33.04 -28.45
C SER A 142 -13.51 -34.16 -27.92
N ILE A 143 -14.78 -34.21 -28.33
CA ILE A 143 -15.77 -35.14 -27.81
C ILE A 143 -16.46 -35.89 -28.97
N ASN A 144 -16.46 -37.22 -28.94
CA ASN A 144 -17.20 -38.07 -29.87
C ASN A 144 -18.13 -39.04 -29.13
N ASP A 145 -18.96 -39.79 -29.85
CA ASP A 145 -19.93 -40.73 -29.28
C ASP A 145 -19.28 -41.83 -28.41
N ASN A 146 -17.96 -42.04 -28.53
CA ASN A 146 -17.18 -43.05 -27.81
C ASN A 146 -16.38 -42.49 -26.61
N GLY A 147 -16.46 -41.18 -26.33
CA GLY A 147 -15.76 -40.54 -25.21
C GLY A 147 -14.72 -39.51 -25.66
N ASN A 148 -13.50 -39.60 -25.11
CA ASN A 148 -12.43 -38.61 -25.32
C ASN A 148 -11.80 -38.73 -26.71
N ALA A 149 -12.27 -37.91 -27.64
CA ALA A 149 -11.75 -37.90 -29.00
C ALA A 149 -10.29 -37.43 -29.05
N LEU A 150 -9.84 -36.66 -28.05
CA LEU A 150 -8.46 -36.13 -27.98
C LEU A 150 -7.39 -37.23 -27.99
N GLU A 151 -7.67 -38.38 -27.38
CA GLU A 151 -6.74 -39.52 -27.28
C GLU A 151 -6.52 -40.23 -28.61
N THR A 152 -7.40 -40.00 -29.58
CA THR A 152 -7.38 -40.66 -30.90
C THR A 152 -7.22 -39.69 -32.06
N LEU A 153 -6.96 -38.40 -31.77
CA LEU A 153 -6.77 -37.37 -32.79
C LEU A 153 -5.54 -37.67 -33.64
N ASN A 154 -5.73 -37.70 -34.95
CA ASN A 154 -4.63 -37.74 -35.91
C ASN A 154 -4.01 -36.36 -36.10
N GLU A 155 -2.90 -36.30 -36.84
CA GLU A 155 -2.15 -35.05 -37.11
C GLU A 155 -3.04 -33.92 -37.64
N LYS A 156 -3.97 -34.25 -38.56
CA LYS A 156 -4.92 -33.30 -39.13
C LYS A 156 -5.90 -32.77 -38.07
N GLY A 157 -6.41 -33.65 -37.21
CA GLY A 157 -7.31 -33.27 -36.12
C GLY A 157 -6.63 -32.39 -35.07
N TRP A 158 -5.38 -32.68 -34.71
CA TRP A 158 -4.59 -31.80 -33.84
C TRP A 158 -4.35 -30.42 -34.47
N ASN A 159 -4.07 -30.38 -35.77
CA ASN A 159 -3.92 -29.14 -36.52
C ASN A 159 -5.21 -28.30 -36.52
N GLU A 160 -6.36 -28.94 -36.72
CA GLU A 160 -7.67 -28.28 -36.69
C GLU A 160 -8.01 -27.76 -35.27
N LEU A 161 -7.78 -28.57 -34.23
CA LEU A 161 -8.05 -28.18 -32.83
C LEU A 161 -7.22 -26.97 -32.40
N LEU A 162 -5.92 -26.99 -32.66
CA LEU A 162 -5.01 -25.89 -32.35
C LEU A 162 -5.32 -24.64 -33.18
N GLY A 163 -5.74 -24.81 -34.44
CA GLY A 163 -6.20 -23.72 -35.28
C GLY A 163 -7.42 -23.00 -34.70
N GLU A 164 -8.39 -23.73 -34.15
CA GLU A 164 -9.56 -23.13 -33.50
C GLU A 164 -9.22 -22.47 -32.15
N LEU A 165 -8.30 -23.05 -31.36
CA LEU A 165 -7.80 -22.41 -30.13
C LEU A 165 -7.09 -21.07 -30.42
N PHE A 166 -6.34 -21.00 -31.51
CA PHE A 166 -5.68 -19.78 -31.95
C PHE A 166 -6.66 -18.70 -32.41
N LYS A 167 -7.74 -19.07 -33.10
CA LYS A 167 -8.81 -18.11 -33.45
C LYS A 167 -9.45 -17.47 -32.22
N VAL A 168 -9.67 -18.26 -31.15
CA VAL A 168 -10.16 -17.72 -29.86
C VAL A 168 -9.16 -16.71 -29.28
N MET A 169 -7.87 -17.03 -29.28
CA MET A 169 -6.83 -16.11 -28.79
C MET A 169 -6.71 -14.83 -29.63
N ASP A 170 -6.89 -14.92 -30.94
CA ASP A 170 -6.80 -13.76 -31.83
C ASP A 170 -7.95 -12.78 -31.59
N GLU A 171 -9.16 -13.27 -31.33
CA GLU A 171 -10.29 -12.41 -30.94
C GLU A 171 -10.03 -11.72 -29.58
N PHE A 172 -9.40 -12.40 -28.61
CA PHE A 172 -8.99 -11.77 -27.35
C PHE A 172 -7.90 -10.71 -27.54
N LYS A 173 -6.88 -10.97 -28.37
CA LYS A 173 -5.83 -9.99 -28.69
C LYS A 173 -6.41 -8.77 -29.40
N ALA A 174 -7.31 -9.00 -30.35
CA ALA A 174 -7.94 -7.94 -31.11
C ALA A 174 -8.89 -7.07 -30.26
N ASP A 175 -9.44 -7.61 -29.16
CA ASP A 175 -10.18 -6.83 -28.17
C ASP A 175 -9.26 -6.05 -27.22
N LEU A 176 -8.14 -6.66 -26.79
CA LEU A 176 -7.19 -6.04 -25.85
C LEU A 176 -6.34 -4.92 -26.47
N TYR A 177 -5.98 -5.05 -27.74
CA TYR A 177 -4.98 -4.18 -28.38
C TYR A 177 -5.58 -3.43 -29.58
N GLN A 178 -5.67 -2.09 -29.45
CA GLN A 178 -6.30 -1.20 -30.44
C GLN A 178 -5.61 -1.18 -31.82
N ASP A 179 -4.33 -1.56 -31.88
CA ASP A 179 -3.53 -1.59 -33.12
C ASP A 179 -3.35 -3.00 -33.71
N PHE A 180 -4.11 -3.99 -33.23
CA PHE A 180 -4.03 -5.35 -33.76
C PHE A 180 -4.66 -5.44 -35.15
N LYS A 181 -3.87 -5.11 -36.17
CA LYS A 181 -4.13 -5.45 -37.56
C LYS A 181 -3.78 -6.93 -37.71
N GLY A 182 -4.73 -7.84 -37.58
CA GLY A 182 -4.50 -9.28 -37.66
C GLY A 182 -3.44 -9.63 -38.72
N TRP A 183 -2.47 -10.49 -38.35
CA TRP A 183 -1.24 -10.68 -39.13
C TRP A 183 -1.35 -11.76 -40.19
N GLU A 184 -0.48 -11.63 -41.20
CA GLU A 184 -0.33 -12.49 -42.37
C GLU A 184 -0.30 -13.97 -41.99
N THR A 185 -1.13 -14.75 -42.68
CA THR A 185 -1.45 -16.17 -42.48
C THR A 185 -0.27 -17.15 -42.44
N SER A 186 0.98 -16.71 -42.59
CA SER A 186 2.14 -17.58 -42.82
C SER A 186 2.83 -18.14 -41.56
N ASP A 187 2.59 -17.61 -40.36
CA ASP A 187 3.34 -18.05 -39.15
C ASP A 187 2.61 -19.09 -38.28
N TRP A 188 1.28 -19.19 -38.38
CA TRP A 188 0.53 -20.21 -37.61
C TRP A 188 0.72 -21.60 -38.16
N GLU A 189 0.82 -21.79 -39.48
CA GLU A 189 1.10 -23.11 -40.04
C GLU A 189 2.45 -23.66 -39.57
N LYS A 190 3.46 -22.79 -39.45
CA LYS A 190 4.77 -23.16 -38.90
C LYS A 190 4.72 -23.47 -37.41
N THR A 191 4.00 -22.66 -36.64
CA THR A 191 3.82 -22.83 -35.19
C THR A 191 3.05 -24.13 -34.89
N LEU A 192 1.97 -24.35 -35.63
CA LEU A 192 1.14 -25.53 -35.62
C LEU A 192 1.97 -26.78 -35.98
N LYS A 193 2.73 -26.72 -37.07
CA LYS A 193 3.65 -27.78 -37.47
C LYS A 193 4.69 -28.08 -36.38
N ASN A 194 5.22 -27.07 -35.69
CA ASN A 194 6.17 -27.28 -34.59
C ASN A 194 5.53 -28.03 -33.41
N PHE A 195 4.32 -27.61 -32.97
CA PHE A 195 3.59 -28.29 -31.91
C PHE A 195 3.22 -29.73 -32.30
N THR A 196 2.67 -29.92 -33.49
CA THR A 196 2.25 -31.24 -33.97
C THR A 196 3.43 -32.17 -34.21
N THR A 197 4.58 -31.66 -34.67
CA THR A 197 5.82 -32.43 -34.78
C THR A 197 6.33 -32.86 -33.40
N ALA A 198 6.24 -31.99 -32.39
CA ALA A 198 6.61 -32.33 -31.02
C ALA A 198 5.72 -33.45 -30.44
N PHE A 199 4.42 -33.45 -30.74
CA PHE A 199 3.51 -34.52 -30.33
C PHE A 199 3.73 -35.84 -31.08
N ALA A 200 4.26 -35.81 -32.31
CA ALA A 200 4.49 -37.00 -33.12
C ALA A 200 5.78 -37.80 -32.77
N GLN A 201 6.65 -37.28 -31.90
CA GLN A 201 7.90 -37.96 -31.50
C GLN A 201 7.69 -39.12 -30.50
N ASP A 202 6.48 -39.32 -29.97
CA ASP A 202 6.14 -40.32 -28.95
C ASP A 202 5.68 -41.68 -29.54
N LYS A 203 6.38 -42.21 -30.56
CA LYS A 203 6.01 -43.47 -31.24
C LYS A 203 6.59 -44.74 -30.59
N GLY A 204 6.75 -44.73 -29.27
CA GLY A 204 7.56 -45.72 -28.55
C GLY A 204 6.83 -46.77 -27.71
N ASP A 205 5.51 -46.73 -27.51
CA ASP A 205 4.88 -47.71 -26.61
C ASP A 205 3.43 -48.05 -26.98
N SER A 206 3.25 -48.96 -27.93
CA SER A 206 1.95 -49.42 -28.41
C SER A 206 1.27 -50.48 -27.53
N ASN A 207 1.65 -50.62 -26.24
CA ASN A 207 0.95 -51.48 -25.27
C ASN A 207 0.92 -50.94 -23.82
N ALA A 208 1.37 -49.72 -23.56
CA ALA A 208 1.14 -49.08 -22.27
C ALA A 208 -0.28 -48.48 -22.24
N PRO A 209 -1.05 -48.60 -21.14
CA PRO A 209 -2.21 -47.73 -20.95
C PRO A 209 -1.68 -46.30 -21.06
N GLN A 210 -2.17 -45.52 -22.03
CA GLN A 210 -1.92 -44.07 -22.05
C GLN A 210 -2.72 -43.43 -20.91
N THR A 211 -2.34 -43.75 -19.68
CA THR A 211 -2.54 -42.82 -18.59
C THR A 211 -1.59 -41.68 -18.87
N LEU A 212 -2.15 -40.55 -19.33
CA LEU A 212 -1.61 -39.22 -19.03
C LEU A 212 -1.03 -39.23 -17.61
N PRO A 213 0.06 -38.50 -17.33
CA PRO A 213 0.70 -38.51 -16.03
C PRO A 213 -0.40 -38.40 -14.98
N ASN A 214 -0.59 -39.47 -14.22
CA ASN A 214 -1.24 -39.36 -12.94
C ASN A 214 -0.52 -38.18 -12.28
N GLU A 215 -1.26 -37.18 -11.78
CA GLU A 215 -0.75 -36.00 -11.08
C GLU A 215 0.02 -36.45 -9.81
N LYS A 216 1.14 -37.12 -10.01
CA LYS A 216 1.98 -37.78 -9.03
C LYS A 216 3.47 -37.57 -9.33
N ASN A 217 3.84 -37.01 -10.48
CA ASN A 217 5.25 -36.76 -10.83
C ASN A 217 5.56 -35.40 -11.46
N ASP A 218 4.64 -34.43 -11.43
CA ASP A 218 5.14 -33.13 -10.98
C ASP A 218 5.48 -33.35 -9.52
N LYS A 219 6.72 -33.08 -9.12
CA LYS A 219 6.96 -32.71 -7.73
C LYS A 219 6.22 -31.39 -7.51
N ILE A 220 4.89 -31.47 -7.36
CA ILE A 220 4.19 -30.76 -6.31
C ILE A 220 5.05 -31.09 -5.10
N ILE A 221 5.84 -30.11 -4.65
CA ILE A 221 6.24 -30.11 -3.26
C ILE A 221 4.91 -30.07 -2.54
N TYR A 222 4.36 -31.25 -2.21
CA TYR A 222 3.39 -31.36 -1.17
C TYR A 222 4.16 -30.85 0.03
N THR A 223 4.03 -29.54 0.27
CA THR A 223 4.21 -29.02 1.60
C THR A 223 3.26 -29.87 2.40
N ASP A 224 3.80 -30.76 3.23
CA ASP A 224 3.01 -31.55 4.15
C ASP A 224 2.15 -30.52 4.87
N THR A 225 0.84 -30.50 4.60
CA THR A 225 -0.04 -29.46 5.14
C THR A 225 0.02 -29.48 6.65
N LYS A 226 0.33 -30.63 7.25
CA LYS A 226 0.63 -30.78 8.68
C LYS A 226 1.90 -30.03 9.08
N ALA A 227 2.96 -30.09 8.28
CA ALA A 227 4.19 -29.35 8.55
C ALA A 227 3.97 -27.83 8.46
N VAL A 228 3.16 -27.36 7.50
CA VAL A 228 2.81 -25.92 7.40
C VAL A 228 1.90 -25.49 8.55
N GLU A 229 0.94 -26.34 8.95
CA GLU A 229 0.09 -26.09 10.13
C GLU A 229 0.90 -26.06 11.43
N GLU A 230 1.92 -26.93 11.56
CA GLU A 230 2.86 -26.93 12.67
C GLU A 230 3.75 -25.67 12.65
N GLU A 231 4.29 -25.30 11.49
CA GLU A 231 5.03 -24.06 11.27
C GLU A 231 4.19 -22.84 11.68
N TRP A 232 2.94 -22.76 11.23
CA TRP A 232 2.02 -21.69 11.57
C TRP A 232 1.70 -21.65 13.07
N SER A 233 1.52 -22.82 13.69
CA SER A 233 1.30 -22.93 15.13
C SER A 233 2.50 -22.46 15.94
N ASN A 234 3.71 -22.84 15.53
CA ASN A 234 4.95 -22.37 16.12
C ASN A 234 5.12 -20.86 15.96
N LYS A 235 4.74 -20.31 14.79
CA LYS A 235 4.81 -18.87 14.53
C LYS A 235 3.87 -18.07 15.42
N LYS A 236 2.64 -18.54 15.59
CA LYS A 236 1.68 -17.94 16.54
C LYS A 236 2.21 -17.96 17.98
N LYS A 237 2.85 -19.06 18.40
CA LYS A 237 3.48 -19.14 19.72
C LYS A 237 4.62 -18.14 19.88
N GLU A 238 5.50 -18.03 18.89
CA GLU A 238 6.57 -17.03 18.86
C GLU A 238 6.02 -15.59 19.00
N TRP A 239 4.94 -15.28 18.28
CA TRP A 239 4.29 -13.98 18.38
C TRP A 239 3.60 -13.74 19.73
N THR A 240 3.03 -14.80 20.32
CA THR A 240 2.46 -14.77 21.68
C THR A 240 3.52 -14.48 22.73
N ASP A 241 4.67 -15.17 22.66
CA ASP A 241 5.81 -14.96 23.56
C ASP A 241 6.40 -13.55 23.40
N LYS A 242 6.27 -12.97 22.19
CA LYS A 242 6.58 -11.57 21.89
C LYS A 242 5.53 -10.57 22.41
N GLY A 243 4.47 -11.01 23.09
CA GLY A 243 3.46 -10.14 23.70
C GLY A 243 2.28 -9.77 22.80
N TRP A 244 1.97 -10.57 21.79
CA TRP A 244 0.82 -10.36 20.90
C TRP A 244 -0.28 -11.38 21.14
N ASN A 245 -1.53 -10.92 21.21
CA ASN A 245 -2.68 -11.81 21.14
C ASN A 245 -3.09 -11.99 19.67
N ILE A 246 -3.29 -13.23 19.24
CA ILE A 246 -3.63 -13.58 17.86
C ILE A 246 -5.08 -14.04 17.81
N ASN A 247 -5.89 -13.34 17.03
CA ASN A 247 -7.20 -13.82 16.59
C ASN A 247 -7.04 -14.33 15.15
N ASP A 248 -6.87 -15.65 15.04
CA ASP A 248 -6.61 -16.38 13.81
C ASP A 248 -7.93 -16.89 13.21
N TYR A 249 -8.23 -16.45 11.99
CA TYR A 249 -9.35 -16.93 11.18
C TYR A 249 -8.86 -17.20 9.76
N LEU A 250 -7.59 -17.62 9.61
CA LEU A 250 -6.97 -17.73 8.30
C LEU A 250 -7.62 -18.84 7.49
N SER A 251 -7.86 -20.02 8.08
CA SER A 251 -8.55 -21.14 7.44
C SER A 251 -10.00 -20.84 7.08
N ASP A 252 -10.69 -20.08 7.93
CA ASP A 252 -12.14 -19.92 7.85
C ASP A 252 -12.55 -18.69 7.04
N ASN A 253 -11.76 -17.62 7.13
CA ASN A 253 -12.08 -16.31 6.55
C ASN A 253 -10.85 -15.57 6.01
N ASN A 254 -9.78 -16.30 5.67
CA ASN A 254 -8.65 -15.81 4.89
C ASN A 254 -7.98 -14.54 5.46
N GLY A 255 -7.84 -14.48 6.78
CA GLY A 255 -7.13 -13.39 7.45
C GLY A 255 -6.84 -13.68 8.91
N PHE A 256 -6.21 -12.73 9.58
CA PHE A 256 -5.95 -12.79 11.01
C PHE A 256 -5.61 -11.39 11.52
N ILE A 257 -5.76 -11.18 12.83
CA ILE A 257 -5.38 -9.94 13.51
C ILE A 257 -4.52 -10.25 14.74
N LEU A 258 -3.40 -9.55 14.84
CA LEU A 258 -2.52 -9.54 16.00
C LEU A 258 -2.73 -8.24 16.76
N THR A 259 -3.03 -8.32 18.04
CA THR A 259 -3.17 -7.15 18.93
C THR A 259 -2.06 -7.13 19.98
N LEU A 260 -1.43 -5.97 20.19
CA LEU A 260 -0.32 -5.83 21.15
C LEU A 260 -0.86 -5.77 22.58
N ASN A 261 -0.42 -6.69 23.44
CA ASN A 261 -0.88 -6.78 24.83
C ASN A 261 -0.49 -5.54 25.63
N GLY A 262 -1.45 -5.00 26.40
CA GLY A 262 -1.23 -3.84 27.26
C GLY A 262 -1.02 -2.51 26.53
N SER A 263 -1.20 -2.47 25.21
CA SER A 263 -1.16 -1.22 24.45
C SER A 263 -2.47 -0.45 24.58
N ASP A 264 -2.37 0.88 24.68
CA ASP A 264 -3.49 1.80 24.53
C ASP A 264 -3.30 2.61 23.24
N ALA A 265 -3.86 2.07 22.16
CA ALA A 265 -3.87 2.75 20.88
C ALA A 265 -5.08 3.68 20.74
N GLY A 266 -5.81 4.00 21.81
CA GLY A 266 -6.96 4.90 21.79
C GLY A 266 -8.30 4.21 21.53
N ASN A 267 -9.40 4.87 21.91
CA ASN A 267 -10.78 4.36 21.83
C ASN A 267 -10.98 2.99 22.52
N ASN A 268 -10.26 2.72 23.62
CA ASN A 268 -10.27 1.42 24.31
C ASN A 268 -9.92 0.25 23.38
N LYS A 269 -9.08 0.48 22.35
CA LYS A 269 -8.62 -0.56 21.43
C LYS A 269 -7.09 -0.69 21.50
N PRO A 270 -6.56 -1.92 21.52
CA PRO A 270 -5.12 -2.14 21.43
C PRO A 270 -4.61 -1.80 20.03
N ALA A 271 -3.32 -1.52 19.94
CA ALA A 271 -2.62 -1.43 18.67
C ALA A 271 -2.66 -2.80 17.98
N HIS A 272 -2.77 -2.82 16.65
CA HIS A 272 -2.89 -4.08 15.92
C HIS A 272 -2.21 -4.06 14.55
N VAL A 273 -1.90 -5.27 14.08
CA VAL A 273 -1.47 -5.58 12.72
C VAL A 273 -2.40 -6.68 12.20
N ASN A 274 -2.89 -6.56 10.96
CA ASN A 274 -3.77 -7.57 10.39
C ASN A 274 -3.59 -7.74 8.89
N ILE A 275 -4.07 -8.89 8.42
CA ILE A 275 -4.31 -9.16 7.00
C ILE A 275 -5.80 -9.38 6.83
N GLY A 276 -6.34 -8.87 5.73
CA GLY A 276 -7.74 -9.08 5.37
C GLY A 276 -7.99 -8.82 3.90
N TRP A 277 -9.26 -8.84 3.52
CA TRP A 277 -9.73 -8.60 2.17
C TRP A 277 -10.50 -7.28 2.09
N TYR A 278 -10.14 -6.43 1.12
CA TYR A 278 -10.83 -5.17 0.86
C TYR A 278 -10.56 -4.70 -0.58
N ASP A 279 -11.55 -4.08 -1.23
CA ASP A 279 -11.38 -3.47 -2.56
C ASP A 279 -10.86 -4.46 -3.63
N GLY A 280 -11.29 -5.72 -3.55
CA GLY A 280 -10.92 -6.77 -4.51
C GLY A 280 -9.52 -7.37 -4.31
N HIS A 281 -8.80 -7.02 -3.24
CA HIS A 281 -7.45 -7.49 -2.98
C HIS A 281 -7.22 -7.83 -1.50
N TYR A 282 -6.26 -8.73 -1.24
CA TYR A 282 -5.72 -8.89 0.11
C TYR A 282 -4.84 -7.69 0.48
N TYR A 283 -4.98 -7.23 1.71
CA TYR A 283 -4.22 -6.13 2.25
C TYR A 283 -3.50 -6.52 3.52
N ILE A 284 -2.45 -5.78 3.84
CA ILE A 284 -1.81 -5.76 5.15
C ILE A 284 -1.99 -4.38 5.77
N GLN A 285 -2.21 -4.35 7.08
CA GLN A 285 -2.58 -3.17 7.83
C GLN A 285 -1.86 -3.12 9.17
N ALA A 286 -1.57 -1.90 9.63
CA ALA A 286 -1.15 -1.61 10.98
C ALA A 286 -1.93 -0.40 11.52
N SER A 287 -2.22 -0.39 12.81
CA SER A 287 -3.00 0.67 13.42
C SER A 287 -2.53 1.04 14.82
N TYR A 288 -2.37 2.35 15.02
CA TYR A 288 -2.17 3.00 16.30
C TYR A 288 -3.05 4.26 16.36
N TRP A 289 -4.31 4.12 16.76
CA TRP A 289 -5.33 5.16 16.53
C TRP A 289 -5.06 6.47 17.28
N ARG A 290 -4.43 6.38 18.45
CA ARG A 290 -4.06 7.51 19.30
C ARG A 290 -3.05 8.46 18.65
N ASP A 291 -2.25 7.96 17.71
CA ASP A 291 -1.27 8.76 16.99
C ASP A 291 -1.50 8.74 15.47
N PRO A 292 -2.00 9.85 14.90
CA PRO A 292 -2.08 10.00 13.44
C PRO A 292 -0.71 10.09 12.74
N ASN A 293 0.38 10.40 13.44
CA ASN A 293 1.72 10.47 12.84
C ASN A 293 2.26 9.09 12.47
N PHE A 294 1.98 8.07 13.29
CA PHE A 294 2.25 6.65 13.00
C PHE A 294 1.87 6.25 11.55
N ALA A 295 0.60 6.48 11.17
CA ALA A 295 0.13 6.11 9.84
C ALA A 295 0.66 7.03 8.72
N LYS A 296 0.99 8.29 9.03
CA LYS A 296 1.67 9.19 8.08
C LYS A 296 3.07 8.68 7.76
N ALA A 297 3.82 8.28 8.78
CA ALA A 297 5.17 7.76 8.65
C ALA A 297 5.18 6.46 7.82
N LEU A 298 4.27 5.53 8.12
CA LEU A 298 4.14 4.29 7.35
C LEU A 298 3.81 4.57 5.87
N LYS A 299 2.93 5.55 5.59
CA LYS A 299 2.63 5.96 4.22
C LYS A 299 3.85 6.54 3.52
N ALA A 300 4.62 7.40 4.20
CA ALA A 300 5.81 7.99 3.62
C ALA A 300 6.87 6.93 3.28
N LYS A 301 7.05 5.92 4.15
CA LYS A 301 8.06 4.88 3.96
C LYS A 301 7.65 3.76 3.00
N TYR A 302 6.40 3.32 3.05
CA TYR A 302 5.94 2.10 2.36
C TYR A 302 4.83 2.35 1.33
N GLY A 303 4.43 3.59 1.10
CA GLY A 303 3.32 3.94 0.20
C GLY A 303 1.96 3.54 0.78
N GLY A 304 1.01 3.17 -0.08
CA GLY A 304 -0.32 2.71 0.34
C GLY A 304 -1.28 3.81 0.81
N ARG A 305 -2.30 3.39 1.57
CA ARG A 305 -3.42 4.22 2.02
C ARG A 305 -3.35 4.39 3.54
N ARG A 306 -3.94 5.47 4.03
CA ARG A 306 -4.04 5.73 5.48
C ARG A 306 -5.32 6.47 5.82
N SER A 307 -5.78 6.27 7.05
CA SER A 307 -6.85 7.03 7.67
C SER A 307 -6.56 7.19 9.15
N TYR A 308 -6.47 8.45 9.62
CA TYR A 308 -6.13 8.78 11.01
C TYR A 308 -4.84 8.06 11.47
N GLY A 309 -4.91 7.16 12.46
CA GLY A 309 -3.79 6.33 12.95
C GLY A 309 -3.72 4.92 12.34
N THR A 310 -4.44 4.66 11.25
CA THR A 310 -4.45 3.37 10.56
C THR A 310 -3.83 3.49 9.17
N TRP A 311 -2.94 2.55 8.83
CA TRP A 311 -2.29 2.45 7.53
C TRP A 311 -2.51 1.06 6.93
N TRP A 312 -2.71 0.99 5.61
CA TRP A 312 -2.83 -0.28 4.89
C TRP A 312 -2.33 -0.19 3.46
N LYS A 313 -1.92 -1.34 2.91
CA LYS A 313 -1.56 -1.50 1.50
C LYS A 313 -2.02 -2.87 0.99
N HIS A 314 -2.31 -2.96 -0.30
CA HIS A 314 -2.54 -4.26 -0.93
C HIS A 314 -1.26 -5.08 -0.98
N PHE A 315 -1.41 -6.40 -1.09
CA PHE A 315 -0.30 -7.31 -1.34
C PHE A 315 0.40 -6.96 -2.64
N GLU A 316 1.71 -7.12 -2.72
CA GLU A 316 2.48 -6.68 -3.89
C GLU A 316 2.90 -7.85 -4.80
N ASN A 317 3.41 -7.50 -5.98
CA ASN A 317 4.02 -8.43 -6.93
C ASN A 317 3.03 -9.54 -7.33
N LYS A 318 3.51 -10.80 -7.38
CA LYS A 318 2.72 -11.97 -7.71
C LYS A 318 1.55 -12.25 -6.74
N PHE A 319 1.52 -11.59 -5.58
CA PHE A 319 0.48 -11.79 -4.55
C PHE A 319 -0.67 -10.78 -4.64
N TYR A 320 -0.57 -9.75 -5.49
CA TYR A 320 -1.61 -8.73 -5.64
C TYR A 320 -2.95 -9.31 -6.11
N ASN A 321 -2.91 -10.32 -6.98
CA ASN A 321 -4.07 -10.92 -7.65
C ASN A 321 -4.53 -12.25 -7.03
N ILE A 322 -4.21 -12.52 -5.76
CA ILE A 322 -4.79 -13.70 -5.08
C ILE A 322 -6.31 -13.50 -5.02
N PRO A 323 -7.13 -14.42 -5.56
CA PRO A 323 -8.58 -14.28 -5.57
C PRO A 323 -9.20 -14.27 -4.18
N GLU A 324 -10.40 -13.70 -4.06
CA GLU A 324 -11.17 -13.75 -2.82
C GLU A 324 -11.32 -15.20 -2.34
N ASN A 325 -11.19 -15.39 -1.02
CA ASN A 325 -11.24 -16.69 -0.35
C ASN A 325 -10.12 -17.67 -0.73
N LYS A 326 -9.03 -17.21 -1.36
CA LYS A 326 -7.90 -18.06 -1.75
C LYS A 326 -6.61 -17.81 -0.98
N LEU A 327 -6.58 -16.91 0.00
CA LEU A 327 -5.37 -16.66 0.78
C LEU A 327 -4.89 -17.92 1.51
N TYR A 328 -5.75 -18.67 2.19
CA TYR A 328 -5.35 -19.85 2.96
C TYR A 328 -4.82 -20.96 2.07
N ASP A 329 -5.51 -21.26 0.96
CA ASP A 329 -5.03 -22.22 -0.04
C ASP A 329 -3.62 -21.82 -0.52
N ASN A 330 -3.43 -20.55 -0.90
CA ASN A 330 -2.12 -20.07 -1.33
C ASN A 330 -1.09 -20.06 -0.19
N PHE A 331 -1.52 -19.80 1.05
CA PHE A 331 -0.66 -19.84 2.22
C PHE A 331 -0.13 -21.25 2.46
N LEU A 332 -0.93 -22.29 2.24
CA LEU A 332 -0.48 -23.69 2.38
C LEU A 332 0.55 -24.09 1.32
N TYR A 333 0.39 -23.62 0.07
CA TYR A 333 1.18 -24.14 -1.05
C TYR A 333 2.26 -23.19 -1.61
N ASP A 334 2.20 -21.89 -1.35
CA ASP A 334 3.22 -20.91 -1.80
C ASP A 334 4.10 -20.46 -0.62
N GLU A 335 5.30 -21.05 -0.52
CA GLU A 335 6.31 -20.67 0.48
C GLU A 335 6.71 -19.19 0.38
N GLY A 336 6.74 -18.64 -0.83
CA GLY A 336 7.02 -17.23 -1.05
C GLY A 336 5.95 -16.33 -0.44
N LEU A 337 4.67 -16.73 -0.52
CA LEU A 337 3.58 -16.00 0.11
C LEU A 337 3.68 -16.06 1.64
N ARG A 338 3.95 -17.23 2.22
CA ARG A 338 4.15 -17.38 3.66
C ARG A 338 5.26 -16.46 4.16
N LYS A 339 6.41 -16.52 3.49
CA LYS A 339 7.56 -15.66 3.81
C LYS A 339 7.20 -14.17 3.69
N TYR A 340 6.54 -13.78 2.59
CA TYR A 340 6.07 -12.40 2.40
C TYR A 340 5.17 -11.93 3.55
N ILE A 341 4.22 -12.77 3.97
CA ILE A 341 3.32 -12.46 5.09
C ILE A 341 4.11 -12.34 6.38
N TYR A 342 4.98 -13.29 6.71
CA TYR A 342 5.76 -13.25 7.94
C TYR A 342 6.68 -12.03 7.99
N ASP A 343 7.44 -11.75 6.92
CA ASP A 343 8.37 -10.63 6.86
C ASP A 343 7.64 -9.30 7.11
N TRP A 344 6.46 -9.12 6.48
CA TRP A 344 5.66 -7.92 6.71
C TRP A 344 5.07 -7.85 8.11
N ILE A 345 4.48 -8.94 8.61
CA ILE A 345 3.87 -8.98 9.94
C ILE A 345 4.93 -8.69 11.01
N GLU A 346 6.11 -9.30 10.93
CA GLU A 346 7.18 -9.06 11.88
C GLU A 346 7.71 -7.64 11.85
N ASN A 347 7.90 -7.07 10.65
CA ASN A 347 8.31 -5.68 10.49
C ASN A 347 7.27 -4.72 11.10
N LEU A 348 5.98 -4.93 10.83
CA LEU A 348 4.92 -4.09 11.38
C LEU A 348 4.75 -4.29 12.89
N MET A 349 4.91 -5.50 13.40
CA MET A 349 4.91 -5.76 14.84
C MET A 349 6.04 -5.01 15.55
N ASP A 350 7.24 -4.98 14.98
CA ASP A 350 8.36 -4.21 15.52
C ASP A 350 8.07 -2.70 15.51
N ILE A 351 7.55 -2.17 14.40
CA ILE A 351 7.19 -0.75 14.27
C ILE A 351 6.10 -0.36 15.29
N VAL A 352 5.03 -1.16 15.41
CA VAL A 352 3.95 -0.91 16.39
C VAL A 352 4.48 -0.96 17.83
N LYS A 353 5.42 -1.86 18.15
CA LYS A 353 6.05 -1.91 19.47
C LYS A 353 6.90 -0.67 19.76
N ARG A 354 7.67 -0.20 18.78
CA ARG A 354 8.45 1.04 18.91
C ARG A 354 7.54 2.24 19.14
N GLU A 355 6.46 2.35 18.36
CA GLU A 355 5.43 3.37 18.54
C GLU A 355 4.84 3.34 19.95
N ASN A 356 4.43 2.16 20.42
CA ASN A 356 3.88 2.00 21.76
C ASN A 356 4.85 2.47 22.85
N ASN A 357 6.15 2.15 22.73
CA ASN A 357 7.16 2.59 23.69
C ASN A 357 7.34 4.12 23.67
N THR A 358 7.33 4.73 22.48
CA THR A 358 7.43 6.18 22.31
C THR A 358 6.21 6.89 22.91
N ILE A 359 5.00 6.36 22.69
CA ILE A 359 3.76 6.89 23.28
C ILE A 359 3.75 6.74 24.81
N GLN A 360 4.22 5.61 25.35
CA GLN A 360 4.36 5.47 26.79
C GLN A 360 5.38 6.45 27.39
N LEU A 361 6.44 6.79 26.65
CA LEU A 361 7.38 7.82 27.06
C LEU A 361 6.75 9.20 26.99
N LEU A 362 6.03 9.52 25.92
CA LEU A 362 5.25 10.75 25.77
C LEU A 362 4.31 10.95 26.96
N ASP A 363 3.59 9.92 27.39
CA ASP A 363 2.69 9.97 28.54
C ASP A 363 3.40 10.28 29.85
N LYS A 364 4.58 9.65 30.05
CA LYS A 364 5.38 9.87 31.25
C LYS A 364 6.02 11.24 31.26
N VAL A 365 6.44 11.77 30.10
CA VAL A 365 6.95 13.14 29.97
C VAL A 365 5.83 14.13 30.24
N GLY A 366 4.68 13.96 29.59
CA GLY A 366 3.50 14.79 29.79
C GLY A 366 3.65 16.19 29.19
N LEU A 367 2.69 17.06 29.48
CA LEU A 367 2.66 18.43 28.96
C LEU A 367 3.63 19.33 29.73
N HIS A 368 4.29 20.24 29.01
CA HIS A 368 5.20 21.23 29.55
C HIS A 368 4.98 22.59 28.88
N ASP A 369 5.02 23.67 29.66
CA ASP A 369 4.83 25.03 29.13
C ASP A 369 5.92 25.39 28.10
N ASN A 370 5.51 25.98 26.98
CA ASN A 370 6.36 26.35 25.84
C ASN A 370 7.01 25.15 25.11
N TRP A 371 6.56 23.92 25.38
CA TRP A 371 7.02 22.73 24.67
C TRP A 371 5.88 22.12 23.85
N THR A 372 6.19 21.81 22.59
CA THR A 372 5.37 20.96 21.73
C THR A 372 6.00 19.58 21.68
N ILE A 373 5.29 18.56 22.15
CA ILE A 373 5.83 17.20 22.26
C ILE A 373 4.97 16.26 21.43
N PHE A 374 5.60 15.47 20.56
CA PHE A 374 4.92 14.57 19.63
C PHE A 374 5.82 13.40 19.22
N THR A 375 5.21 12.39 18.61
CA THR A 375 5.93 11.30 17.96
C THR A 375 6.38 11.72 16.57
N TRP A 376 7.64 11.42 16.25
CA TRP A 376 8.18 11.54 14.90
C TRP A 376 8.56 10.15 14.39
N GLU A 377 8.11 9.85 13.18
CA GLU A 377 8.07 8.51 12.61
C GLU A 377 7.33 7.49 13.48
N TRP A 378 8.05 6.74 14.31
CA TRP A 378 7.51 5.81 15.32
C TRP A 378 8.46 5.49 16.49
N ASP A 379 9.73 5.89 16.41
CA ASP A 379 10.76 5.56 17.40
C ASP A 379 11.48 6.80 17.95
N THR A 380 10.96 7.98 17.65
CA THR A 380 11.49 9.25 18.13
C THR A 380 10.42 10.03 18.88
N LEU A 381 10.70 10.37 20.14
CA LEU A 381 9.94 11.39 20.85
C LEU A 381 10.59 12.75 20.56
N ALA A 382 9.88 13.59 19.82
CA ALA A 382 10.32 14.94 19.50
C ALA A 382 9.71 15.94 20.48
N CYS A 383 10.56 16.73 21.12
CA CYS A 383 10.20 17.81 22.03
C CYS A 383 10.72 19.12 21.44
N GLU A 384 9.86 20.00 20.94
CA GLU A 384 10.24 21.29 20.37
C GLU A 384 9.93 22.41 21.36
N TYR A 385 10.88 23.31 21.58
CA TYR A 385 10.72 24.46 22.44
C TYR A 385 10.44 25.71 21.63
N ASP A 386 9.47 26.50 22.07
CA ASP A 386 9.09 27.76 21.45
C ASP A 386 10.01 28.90 21.93
N SER A 387 10.84 29.45 21.05
CA SER A 387 11.79 30.52 21.37
C SER A 387 12.03 31.47 20.20
N GLU A 388 11.65 32.74 20.33
CA GLU A 388 11.97 33.71 19.28
C GLU A 388 13.48 33.98 19.15
N GLU A 389 14.22 34.00 20.27
CA GLU A 389 15.67 34.29 20.29
C GLU A 389 16.51 33.14 19.73
N PHE A 390 16.17 31.90 20.09
CA PHE A 390 16.96 30.72 19.74
C PHE A 390 16.34 29.90 18.60
N GLY A 391 15.38 30.45 17.86
CA GLY A 391 14.74 29.77 16.74
C GLY A 391 13.81 28.64 17.21
N ARG A 392 14.08 27.39 16.82
CA ARG A 392 13.24 26.25 17.24
C ARG A 392 14.12 25.11 17.77
N PRO A 393 14.73 25.31 18.96
CA PRO A 393 15.51 24.26 19.58
C PRO A 393 14.62 23.07 19.92
N TYR A 394 15.13 21.87 19.69
CA TYR A 394 14.39 20.64 19.93
C TYR A 394 15.27 19.59 20.61
N ILE A 395 14.63 18.74 21.41
CA ILE A 395 15.20 17.50 21.90
C ILE A 395 14.54 16.34 21.16
N ASP A 396 15.33 15.52 20.49
CA ASP A 396 14.87 14.24 19.95
C ASP A 396 15.40 13.11 20.84
N VAL A 397 14.48 12.25 21.32
CA VAL A 397 14.81 11.05 22.07
C VAL A 397 14.68 9.85 21.14
N LYS A 398 15.82 9.30 20.73
CA LYS A 398 15.89 8.21 19.74
C LYS A 398 16.26 6.90 20.43
N ARG A 399 15.51 5.84 20.12
CA ARG A 399 15.79 4.50 20.64
C ARG A 399 16.41 3.62 19.57
N ASP A 400 17.64 3.14 19.81
CA ASP A 400 18.29 2.11 19.02
C ASP A 400 18.04 0.75 19.67
N ALA A 401 17.04 0.03 19.15
CA ALA A 401 16.67 -1.29 19.65
C ALA A 401 17.78 -2.35 19.49
N LYS A 402 18.65 -2.22 18.48
CA LYS A 402 19.74 -3.17 18.24
C LYS A 402 20.88 -2.96 19.22
N ALA A 403 21.26 -1.71 19.44
CA ALA A 403 22.31 -1.34 20.39
C ALA A 403 21.82 -1.28 21.85
N LYS A 404 20.51 -1.42 22.10
CA LYS A 404 19.86 -1.22 23.41
C LYS A 404 20.27 0.11 24.04
N LYS A 405 20.29 1.14 23.21
CA LYS A 405 20.76 2.49 23.55
C LYS A 405 19.64 3.49 23.28
N ILE A 406 19.59 4.53 24.09
CA ILE A 406 18.72 5.68 23.89
C ILE A 406 19.62 6.91 23.84
N THR A 407 19.50 7.71 22.80
CA THR A 407 20.19 8.99 22.68
C THR A 407 19.19 10.13 22.88
N ILE A 408 19.63 11.15 23.62
CA ILE A 408 18.94 12.42 23.77
C ILE A 408 19.79 13.43 23.01
N GLU A 409 19.24 13.97 21.94
CA GLU A 409 19.94 14.87 21.02
C GLU A 409 19.30 16.25 21.03
N LEU A 410 20.12 17.30 21.01
CA LEU A 410 19.68 18.69 20.89
C LEU A 410 20.15 19.28 19.57
N SER A 411 19.23 19.86 18.82
CA SER A 411 19.54 20.70 17.67
C SER A 411 18.44 21.72 17.45
N ASN A 412 18.33 22.30 16.26
CA ASN A 412 17.43 23.39 15.95
C ASN A 412 16.71 23.20 14.61
N ARG A 413 15.38 23.20 14.60
CA ARG A 413 14.57 23.06 13.37
C ARG A 413 14.71 24.26 12.42
N ALA A 414 15.35 25.34 12.84
CA ALA A 414 15.73 26.45 11.96
C ALA A 414 17.00 26.16 11.15
N GLU A 415 17.69 25.02 11.40
CA GLU A 415 18.94 24.63 10.74
C GLU A 415 20.06 25.68 10.93
N GLN A 416 20.10 26.31 12.12
CA GLN A 416 21.07 27.33 12.48
C GLN A 416 21.97 26.87 13.62
N THR A 417 23.08 26.22 13.29
CA THR A 417 24.06 25.67 14.26
C THR A 417 24.51 26.70 15.29
N LYS A 418 24.73 27.95 14.87
CA LYS A 418 25.14 29.05 15.77
C LYS A 418 24.15 29.33 16.89
N LEU A 419 22.83 29.20 16.64
CA LEU A 419 21.82 29.41 17.68
C LEU A 419 21.86 28.26 18.71
N THR A 420 22.09 27.03 18.24
CA THR A 420 22.27 25.87 19.12
C THR A 420 23.53 26.02 19.98
N GLU A 421 24.65 26.46 19.40
CA GLU A 421 25.90 26.74 20.13
C GLU A 421 25.70 27.80 21.22
N GLN A 422 25.02 28.92 20.89
CA GLN A 422 24.72 29.98 21.85
C GLN A 422 23.83 29.47 22.99
N LEU A 423 22.83 28.65 22.69
CA LEU A 423 21.96 28.05 23.69
C LEU A 423 22.74 27.12 24.64
N ILE A 424 23.60 26.25 24.09
CA ILE A 424 24.46 25.34 24.86
C ILE A 424 25.34 26.11 25.85
N GLN A 425 25.86 27.29 25.45
CA GLN A 425 26.67 28.13 26.33
C GLN A 425 25.88 28.73 27.52
N ARG A 426 24.56 28.94 27.37
CA ARG A 426 23.69 29.44 28.46
C ARG A 426 23.17 28.32 29.38
N MET A 427 23.15 27.08 28.88
CA MET A 427 22.71 25.89 29.61
C MET A 427 23.70 25.49 30.72
N GLU A 428 23.18 24.91 31.80
CA GLU A 428 24.01 24.43 32.91
C GLU A 428 24.69 23.10 32.54
N ARG A 429 25.97 22.93 32.94
CA ARG A 429 26.74 21.67 32.84
C ARG A 429 26.94 21.14 31.40
N CYS A 430 27.01 22.01 30.40
CA CYS A 430 27.16 21.64 28.99
C CYS A 430 28.55 21.90 28.39
N ASN A 431 29.53 22.34 29.21
CA ASN A 431 30.81 22.87 28.75
C ASN A 431 31.69 21.90 27.93
N ASN A 432 31.44 20.59 28.00
CA ASN A 432 32.22 19.56 27.31
C ASN A 432 31.45 18.91 26.15
N LEU A 433 30.24 19.39 25.84
CA LEU A 433 29.44 18.84 24.75
C LEU A 433 30.02 19.30 23.41
N THR A 434 30.09 18.37 22.47
CA THR A 434 30.48 18.62 21.08
C THR A 434 29.31 18.22 20.18
N HIS A 435 29.21 18.86 19.02
CA HIS A 435 28.18 18.56 18.03
C HIS A 435 28.79 17.89 16.81
N ASP A 436 27.95 17.20 16.04
CA ASP A 436 28.31 16.65 14.73
C ASP A 436 28.32 17.74 13.63
N GLU A 437 28.60 17.34 12.39
CA GLU A 437 28.69 18.25 11.23
C GLU A 437 27.39 19.05 11.00
N ASP A 438 26.24 18.50 11.40
CA ASP A 438 24.92 19.09 11.23
C ASP A 438 24.52 20.02 12.40
N GLY A 439 25.39 20.19 13.39
CA GLY A 439 25.11 21.03 14.56
C GLY A 439 24.26 20.35 15.63
N THR A 440 24.17 19.02 15.60
CA THR A 440 23.43 18.24 16.60
C THR A 440 24.33 17.81 17.75
N TYR A 441 23.94 18.17 18.97
CA TYR A 441 24.62 17.78 20.20
C TYR A 441 24.01 16.52 20.78
N THR A 442 24.83 15.51 21.09
CA THR A 442 24.38 14.40 21.95
C THR A 442 24.43 14.85 23.41
N LEU A 443 23.27 15.13 23.99
CA LEU A 443 23.16 15.53 25.41
C LEU A 443 23.44 14.34 26.32
N GLU A 444 22.92 13.16 25.97
CA GLU A 444 23.06 11.97 26.81
C GLU A 444 22.88 10.68 26.01
N THR A 445 23.64 9.64 26.38
CA THR A 445 23.45 8.26 25.90
C THR A 445 23.13 7.37 27.10
N ILE A 446 22.01 6.67 27.03
CA ILE A 446 21.46 5.83 28.10
C ILE A 446 21.40 4.38 27.60
N TYR A 447 21.90 3.44 28.38
CA TYR A 447 21.78 2.01 28.10
C TYR A 447 20.59 1.44 28.91
N GLU A 448 19.74 0.64 28.28
CA GLU A 448 18.38 0.29 28.75
C GLU A 448 18.24 -0.38 30.14
N LYS A 449 19.34 -0.72 30.84
CA LYS A 449 19.28 -1.24 32.22
C LYS A 449 19.10 -0.09 33.21
N ASP A 450 17.85 0.13 33.60
CA ASP A 450 17.42 0.89 34.79
C ASP A 450 17.73 2.38 34.82
N CYS A 451 17.11 3.13 33.91
CA CYS A 451 17.08 4.59 34.03
C CYS A 451 15.69 5.15 33.75
N ASP A 452 15.24 6.07 34.60
CA ASP A 452 14.03 6.85 34.34
C ASP A 452 14.29 7.88 33.22
N ILE A 453 14.12 7.42 31.99
CA ILE A 453 14.29 8.23 30.77
C ILE A 453 13.39 9.47 30.84
N SER A 454 12.18 9.34 31.37
CA SER A 454 11.23 10.45 31.44
C SER A 454 11.76 11.58 32.33
N SER A 455 12.35 11.25 33.48
CA SER A 455 12.99 12.24 34.36
C SER A 455 14.21 12.90 33.70
N LYS A 456 14.99 12.16 32.90
CA LYS A 456 16.12 12.74 32.16
C LYS A 456 15.66 13.72 31.09
N VAL A 457 14.65 13.35 30.31
CA VAL A 457 14.05 14.24 29.30
C VAL A 457 13.51 15.51 29.95
N LYS A 458 12.74 15.38 31.04
CA LYS A 458 12.25 16.54 31.82
C LYS A 458 13.38 17.42 32.35
N GLY A 459 14.47 16.80 32.81
CA GLY A 459 15.67 17.50 33.27
C GLY A 459 16.30 18.36 32.17
N TRP A 460 16.46 17.79 30.97
CA TRP A 460 16.98 18.51 29.81
C TRP A 460 16.05 19.61 29.34
N MET A 461 14.74 19.37 29.28
CA MET A 461 13.75 20.39 28.95
C MET A 461 13.82 21.59 29.91
N LYS A 462 13.95 21.33 31.22
CA LYS A 462 14.13 22.38 32.22
C LYS A 462 15.45 23.14 32.03
N ASN A 463 16.53 22.46 31.66
CA ASN A 463 17.83 23.10 31.43
C ASN A 463 17.79 24.03 30.22
N ILE A 464 17.18 23.58 29.12
CA ILE A 464 16.96 24.42 27.92
C ILE A 464 16.10 25.63 28.26
N GLY A 465 14.96 25.41 28.95
CA GLY A 465 14.09 26.52 29.37
C GLY A 465 14.78 27.53 30.28
N LYS A 466 15.76 27.13 31.09
CA LYS A 466 16.59 28.09 31.84
C LYS A 466 17.58 28.83 30.93
N GLY A 467 18.19 28.12 29.98
CA GLY A 467 19.16 28.69 29.04
C GLY A 467 18.54 29.76 28.14
N THR A 468 17.28 29.59 27.74
CA THR A 468 16.54 30.55 26.90
C THR A 468 16.01 31.77 27.66
N ASN A 469 15.93 31.71 28.99
CA ASN A 469 15.44 32.80 29.84
C ASN A 469 16.55 33.61 30.54
N LYS A 470 17.82 33.27 30.30
CA LYS A 470 19.00 34.04 30.73
C LYS A 470 19.40 35.01 29.65
#